data_AF-A0A2E3K5S4-F1
#
_entry.id   AF-A0A2E3K5S4-F1
#
_cell.length_a   1.000
_cell.length_b   1.000
_cell.length_c   1.000
_cell.angle_alpha   90.00
_cell.angle_beta   90.00
_cell.angle_gamma   90.00
#
_symmetry.space_group_name_H-M   'P 1'
#
loop_
_entity.id
_entity.type
_entity.pdbx_description
1 polymer ?
#
loop_
_entity_poly.entity_id
_entity_poly.type
_entity_poly.pdbx_seq_one_letter_code
_entity_poly.pdbx_strand_id
1 'polypeptide(L)'
;MKSRNSLSTKNVLILELSCFTRSDLEAIKSLGEKQKLLHRWFRSERKKESEKDLCIIYSGTHGLSPYAAYRIERHQDGGYHLLKHKTGKKIVEARSIKQIMAKLPDDFYYSMETFK
;
A
#
# COMPACT_ATOMS: atom_id res chain seq x y z
N MET A 1 -10.98 -30.42 -10.84
CA MET A 1 -10.43 -29.09 -11.18
C MET A 1 -9.81 -28.47 -9.94
N LYS A 2 -8.47 -28.47 -9.83
CA LYS A 2 -7.77 -27.83 -8.71
C LYS A 2 -7.87 -26.32 -8.88
N SER A 3 -8.66 -25.66 -8.04
CA SER A 3 -8.64 -24.20 -7.92
C SER A 3 -7.24 -23.79 -7.50
N ARG A 4 -6.44 -23.32 -8.46
CA ARG A 4 -5.15 -22.69 -8.16
C ARG A 4 -5.47 -21.45 -7.34
N ASN A 5 -5.28 -21.55 -6.03
CA ASN A 5 -5.05 -20.37 -5.20
C ASN A 5 -3.89 -19.62 -5.86
N SER A 6 -4.20 -18.60 -6.65
CA SER A 6 -3.21 -17.64 -7.11
C SER A 6 -2.74 -16.92 -5.85
N LEU A 7 -1.71 -17.45 -5.21
CA LEU A 7 -0.94 -16.77 -4.18
C LEU A 7 -0.64 -15.39 -4.75
N SER A 8 -1.35 -14.38 -4.23
CA SER A 8 -1.27 -13.01 -4.73
C SER A 8 0.14 -12.49 -4.46
N THR A 9 1.02 -12.58 -5.46
CA THR A 9 2.43 -12.12 -5.47
C THR A 9 2.58 -10.59 -5.44
N LYS A 10 1.61 -9.87 -4.90
CA LYS A 10 1.45 -8.43 -5.09
C LYS A 10 1.70 -7.73 -3.77
N ASN A 11 2.65 -6.81 -3.68
CA ASN A 11 2.81 -5.91 -2.51
C ASN A 11 1.55 -5.10 -2.31
N VAL A 12 1.13 -4.86 -1.06
CA VAL A 12 -0.16 -4.24 -0.76
C VAL A 12 0.02 -3.17 0.28
N LEU A 13 -0.67 -2.07 0.06
CA LEU A 13 -0.87 -1.01 1.00
C LEU A 13 -2.38 -0.82 1.22
N ILE A 14 -2.83 -0.99 2.47
CA ILE A 14 -4.24 -0.86 2.85
C ILE A 14 -4.47 0.48 3.54
N LEU A 15 -5.55 1.15 3.14
CA LEU A 15 -5.98 2.47 3.62
C LEU A 15 -7.46 2.39 4.01
N GLU A 16 -7.85 3.00 5.11
CA GLU A 16 -9.26 3.14 5.51
C GLU A 16 -9.81 4.51 5.06
N LEU A 17 -10.47 4.55 3.89
CA LEU A 17 -10.92 5.73 3.15
C LEU A 17 -11.82 6.67 3.94
N SER A 18 -12.64 6.16 4.87
CA SER A 18 -13.50 6.99 5.74
C SER A 18 -12.68 8.02 6.54
N CYS A 19 -11.41 7.73 6.79
CA CYS A 19 -10.52 8.63 7.49
C CYS A 19 -9.78 9.60 6.56
N PHE A 20 -9.72 9.41 5.24
CA PHE A 20 -8.86 10.21 4.34
C PHE A 20 -9.60 11.39 3.70
N THR A 21 -8.89 12.49 3.51
CA THR A 21 -9.42 13.67 2.81
C THR A 21 -9.35 13.51 1.30
N ARG A 22 -10.08 14.33 0.53
CA ARG A 22 -9.97 14.34 -0.94
C ARG A 22 -8.53 14.57 -1.42
N SER A 23 -7.79 15.47 -0.77
CA SER A 23 -6.39 15.75 -1.11
C SER A 23 -5.50 14.52 -0.90
N ASP A 24 -5.80 13.71 0.12
CA ASP A 24 -5.07 12.47 0.34
C ASP A 24 -5.30 11.46 -0.79
N LEU A 25 -6.53 11.36 -1.29
CA LEU A 25 -6.89 10.49 -2.42
C LEU A 25 -6.20 10.94 -3.71
N GLU A 26 -6.09 12.24 -3.94
CA GLU A 26 -5.34 12.80 -5.07
C GLU A 26 -3.85 12.45 -4.98
N ALA A 27 -3.25 12.55 -3.79
CA ALA A 27 -1.85 12.14 -3.58
C ALA A 27 -1.63 10.65 -3.87
N ILE A 28 -2.56 9.78 -3.46
CA ILE A 28 -2.54 8.34 -3.78
C ILE A 28 -2.59 8.11 -5.29
N LYS A 29 -3.49 8.82 -5.97
CA LYS A 29 -3.67 8.69 -7.42
C LYS A 29 -2.40 9.13 -8.16
N SER A 30 -1.82 10.27 -7.78
CA SER A 30 -0.56 10.77 -8.36
C SER A 30 0.61 9.81 -8.14
N LEU A 31 0.67 9.14 -6.97
CA LEU A 31 1.66 8.08 -6.74
C LEU A 31 1.48 6.94 -7.76
N GLY A 32 0.25 6.50 -7.98
CA GLY A 32 -0.06 5.47 -8.97
C GLY A 32 0.33 5.85 -10.40
N GLU A 33 0.03 7.09 -10.80
CA GLU A 33 0.42 7.63 -12.11
C GLU A 33 1.95 7.67 -12.26
N LYS A 34 2.68 8.12 -11.23
CA LYS A 34 4.15 8.10 -11.23
C LYS A 34 4.70 6.68 -11.37
N GLN A 35 4.14 5.69 -10.68
CA GLN A 35 4.60 4.30 -10.80
C GLN A 35 4.34 3.75 -12.22
N LYS A 36 3.19 4.06 -12.83
CA LYS A 36 2.90 3.68 -14.22
C LYS A 36 3.88 4.29 -15.22
N LEU A 37 4.26 5.55 -15.05
CA LEU A 37 5.28 6.21 -15.88
C LEU A 37 6.65 5.54 -15.77
N LEU A 38 6.95 4.92 -14.62
CA LEU A 38 8.17 4.14 -14.41
C LEU A 38 8.04 2.68 -14.90
N HIS A 39 7.03 2.37 -15.71
CA HIS A 39 6.69 1.03 -16.21
C HIS A 39 6.48 -0.01 -15.10
N ARG A 40 6.00 0.41 -13.94
CA ARG A 40 5.73 -0.48 -12.81
C ARG A 40 4.27 -0.85 -12.75
N TRP A 41 4.03 -2.08 -12.30
CA TRP A 41 2.69 -2.53 -12.04
C TRP A 41 2.13 -1.81 -10.80
N PHE A 42 1.00 -1.15 -11.00
CA PHE A 42 0.27 -0.44 -9.95
C PHE A 42 -1.23 -0.62 -10.18
N ARG A 43 -1.93 -1.14 -9.18
CA ARG A 43 -3.39 -1.27 -9.19
C ARG A 43 -3.94 -0.74 -7.87
N SER A 44 -5.07 -0.06 -7.91
CA SER A 44 -5.83 0.29 -6.72
C SER A 44 -7.22 -0.35 -6.79
N GLU A 45 -7.71 -0.83 -5.67
CA GLU A 45 -9.04 -1.41 -5.52
C GLU A 45 -9.72 -0.78 -4.31
N ARG A 46 -11.01 -0.44 -4.44
CA ARG A 46 -11.84 -0.03 -3.32
C ARG A 46 -12.65 -1.23 -2.85
N LYS A 47 -12.51 -1.61 -1.59
CA LYS A 47 -13.22 -2.74 -0.98
C LYS A 47 -14.02 -2.24 0.22
N LYS A 48 -15.31 -2.55 0.28
CA LYS A 48 -16.13 -2.30 1.47
C LYS A 48 -16.14 -3.56 2.33
N GLU A 49 -15.78 -3.44 3.60
CA GLU A 49 -15.72 -4.56 4.54
C GLU A 49 -16.18 -4.11 5.92
N SER A 50 -17.28 -4.70 6.43
CA SER A 50 -17.81 -4.50 7.79
C SER A 50 -17.70 -3.06 8.30
N GLU A 51 -18.43 -2.14 7.65
CA GLU A 51 -18.49 -0.68 7.92
C GLU A 51 -17.25 0.13 7.52
N LYS A 52 -16.17 -0.51 7.09
CA LYS A 52 -14.96 0.16 6.61
C LYS A 52 -14.96 0.27 5.10
N ASP A 53 -14.61 1.44 4.61
CA ASP A 53 -14.34 1.68 3.21
C ASP A 53 -12.82 1.62 3.02
N LEU A 54 -12.32 0.57 2.38
CA LEU A 54 -10.89 0.33 2.23
C LEU A 54 -10.42 0.66 0.82
N CYS A 55 -9.24 1.26 0.71
CA CYS A 55 -8.48 1.33 -0.53
C CYS A 55 -7.25 0.45 -0.40
N ILE A 56 -7.16 -0.51 -1.32
CA ILE A 56 -6.10 -1.51 -1.38
C ILE A 56 -5.26 -1.17 -2.60
N ILE A 57 -4.03 -0.72 -2.37
CA ILE A 57 -3.07 -0.42 -3.41
C ILE A 57 -2.13 -1.60 -3.56
N TYR A 58 -1.99 -2.09 -4.77
CA TYR A 58 -1.09 -3.16 -5.13
C TYR A 58 0.08 -2.62 -5.95
N SER A 59 1.30 -3.05 -5.62
CA SER A 59 2.53 -2.71 -6.37
C SER A 59 3.51 -3.90 -6.43
N GLY A 60 4.58 -3.77 -7.21
CA GLY A 60 5.68 -4.75 -7.32
C GLY A 60 5.85 -5.34 -8.71
N THR A 61 6.78 -6.29 -8.82
CA THR A 61 7.00 -7.15 -10.00
C THR A 61 6.38 -8.53 -9.77
N HIS A 62 6.02 -9.25 -10.84
CA HIS A 62 5.46 -10.62 -10.80
C HIS A 62 6.48 -11.69 -10.31
N GLY A 63 7.38 -11.35 -9.38
CA GLY A 63 8.45 -12.22 -8.87
C GLY A 63 8.05 -13.07 -7.66
N LEU A 64 8.98 -13.95 -7.25
CA LEU A 64 8.84 -14.89 -6.11
C LEU A 64 9.22 -14.28 -4.75
N SER A 65 9.55 -12.99 -4.69
CA SER A 65 10.01 -12.32 -3.47
C SER A 65 8.92 -12.32 -2.38
N PRO A 66 9.33 -12.38 -1.09
CA PRO A 66 8.39 -12.32 0.02
C PRO A 66 7.61 -11.00 -0.02
N TYR A 67 6.29 -11.15 -0.03
CA TYR A 67 5.32 -10.07 -0.15
C TYR A 67 5.42 -9.03 0.98
N ALA A 68 5.62 -7.76 0.60
CA ALA A 68 5.62 -6.62 1.51
C ALA A 68 4.19 -6.06 1.68
N ALA A 69 3.75 -6.01 2.93
CA ALA A 69 2.39 -5.63 3.31
C ALA A 69 2.42 -4.48 4.30
N TYR A 70 1.85 -3.35 3.91
CA TYR A 70 1.81 -2.13 4.72
C TYR A 70 0.36 -1.66 4.92
N ARG A 71 0.14 -0.90 5.99
CA ARG A 71 -1.12 -0.22 6.27
C ARG A 71 -0.82 1.23 6.59
N ILE A 72 -1.62 2.14 6.05
CA ILE A 72 -1.59 3.54 6.47
C ILE A 72 -2.88 3.82 7.21
N GLU A 73 -2.72 4.34 8.43
CA GLU A 73 -3.82 4.80 9.27
C GLU A 73 -3.75 6.32 9.39
N ARG A 74 -4.91 6.97 9.39
CA ARG A 74 -5.03 8.38 9.78
C ARG A 74 -5.78 8.42 11.10
N HIS A 75 -5.21 9.13 12.07
CA HIS A 75 -5.75 9.31 13.41
C HIS A 75 -6.59 10.59 13.50
N GLN A 76 -7.44 10.66 14.53
CA GLN A 76 -8.34 11.79 14.74
C GLN A 76 -7.61 13.12 15.01
N ASP A 77 -6.37 13.05 15.50
CA ASP A 77 -5.49 14.21 15.70
C ASP A 77 -4.85 14.72 14.40
N GLY A 78 -5.24 14.15 13.24
CA GLY A 78 -4.66 14.46 11.94
C GLY A 78 -3.28 13.83 11.70
N GLY A 79 -2.78 13.00 12.63
CA GLY A 79 -1.58 12.21 12.43
C GLY A 79 -1.80 11.05 11.46
N TYR A 80 -0.73 10.63 10.80
CA TYR A 80 -0.71 9.46 9.93
C TYR A 80 0.35 8.49 10.42
N HIS A 81 0.04 7.20 10.38
CA HIS A 81 0.97 6.12 10.70
C HIS A 81 1.14 5.18 9.51
N LEU A 82 2.38 4.78 9.25
CA LEU A 82 2.71 3.64 8.39
C LEU A 82 3.04 2.44 9.27
N LEU A 83 2.35 1.33 9.07
CA LEU A 83 2.51 0.11 9.86
C LEU A 83 2.82 -1.08 8.96
N LYS A 84 3.58 -2.05 9.49
CA LYS A 84 3.66 -3.39 8.88
C LYS A 84 2.34 -4.11 9.09
N HIS A 85 1.66 -4.49 8.01
CA HIS A 85 0.33 -5.08 8.09
C HIS A 85 0.28 -6.35 8.96
N LYS A 86 1.26 -7.25 8.81
CA LYS A 86 1.31 -8.53 9.56
C LYS A 86 1.50 -8.36 11.07
N THR A 87 2.27 -7.36 11.50
CA THR A 87 2.69 -7.24 12.91
C THR A 87 2.06 -6.05 13.62
N GLY A 88 1.40 -5.14 12.89
CA GLY A 88 0.94 -3.87 13.42
C GLY A 88 2.07 -2.94 13.86
N LYS A 89 3.35 -3.28 13.63
CA LYS A 89 4.48 -2.46 14.06
C LYS A 89 4.51 -1.15 13.28
N LYS A 90 4.45 -0.03 14.00
CA LYS A 90 4.65 1.31 13.43
C LYS A 90 6.07 1.45 12.88
N ILE A 91 6.16 1.93 11.65
CA ILE A 91 7.40 2.18 10.90
C ILE A 91 7.67 3.68 10.89
N VAL A 92 6.64 4.47 10.59
CA VAL A 92 6.73 5.93 10.40
C VAL A 92 5.49 6.60 10.95
N GLU A 93 5.67 7.80 11.49
CA GLU A 93 4.62 8.73 11.85
C GLU A 93 4.86 10.07 11.15
N ALA A 94 3.79 10.69 10.66
CA ALA A 94 3.87 11.98 9.98
C ALA A 94 2.56 12.77 10.09
N ARG A 95 2.59 14.05 9.68
CA ARG A 95 1.42 14.94 9.68
C ARG A 95 0.74 15.06 8.31
N SER A 96 1.22 14.32 7.31
CA SER A 96 0.60 14.27 5.98
C SER A 96 0.81 12.94 5.30
N ILE A 97 -0.12 12.55 4.42
CA ILE A 97 0.02 11.33 3.63
C ILE A 97 1.23 11.38 2.67
N LYS A 98 1.59 12.56 2.16
CA LYS A 98 2.74 12.74 1.26
C LYS A 98 4.04 12.37 1.97
N GLN A 99 4.20 12.76 3.22
CA GLN A 99 5.34 12.39 4.05
C GLN A 99 5.38 10.88 4.31
N ILE A 100 4.23 10.25 4.57
CA ILE A 100 4.16 8.79 4.70
C ILE A 100 4.58 8.09 3.41
N MET A 101 4.06 8.52 2.26
CA MET A 101 4.39 7.91 0.96
C MET A 101 5.87 8.05 0.60
N ALA A 102 6.49 9.19 0.92
CA ALA A 102 7.92 9.39 0.72
C ALA A 102 8.80 8.48 1.58
N LYS A 103 8.22 7.86 2.61
CA LYS A 103 8.88 6.91 3.52
C LYS A 103 8.39 5.48 3.34
N LEU A 104 7.61 5.19 2.28
CA LEU A 104 7.27 3.82 1.95
C LEU A 104 8.57 3.04 1.67
N PRO A 105 8.79 1.90 2.33
CA PRO A 105 9.99 1.11 2.11
C PRO A 105 10.13 0.69 0.66
N ASP A 106 11.37 0.61 0.19
CA ASP A 106 11.68 0.24 -1.19
C ASP A 106 11.12 -1.13 -1.56
N ASP A 107 11.05 -2.07 -0.62
CA ASP A 107 10.49 -3.42 -0.86
C ASP A 107 9.00 -3.41 -1.27
N PHE A 108 8.27 -2.31 -1.02
CA PHE A 108 6.93 -2.09 -1.56
C PHE A 108 6.94 -1.91 -3.08
N TYR A 109 7.95 -1.21 -3.59
CA TYR A 109 8.10 -0.89 -5.01
C TYR A 109 8.98 -1.88 -5.77
N TYR A 110 9.96 -2.45 -5.09
CA TYR A 110 10.98 -3.34 -5.63
C TYR A 110 10.88 -4.69 -4.94
N SER A 111 10.40 -5.70 -5.66
CA SER A 111 10.56 -7.08 -5.23
C SER A 111 12.05 -7.38 -5.22
N MET A 112 12.68 -7.42 -4.04
CA MET A 112 14.10 -7.77 -3.93
C MET A 112 14.25 -9.24 -4.37
N GLU A 113 14.72 -9.46 -5.60
CA GLU A 113 15.21 -10.78 -6.00
C GLU A 113 16.44 -11.04 -5.15
N THR A 114 16.30 -11.93 -4.17
CA THR A 114 17.47 -12.46 -3.48
C THR A 114 18.14 -13.41 -4.46
N PHE A 115 19.14 -12.93 -5.20
CA PHE A 115 20.05 -13.81 -5.90
C PHE A 115 20.73 -14.68 -4.84
N LYS A 116 20.38 -15.97 -4.85
CA LYS A 116 21.10 -17.02 -4.11
C LYS A 116 22.21 -17.56 -4.99
#